data_AF-A0A4S0JY49-F1
#
_entry.id   AF-A0A4S0JY49-F1
#
_cell.length_a   1.000
_cell.length_b   1.000
_cell.length_c   1.000
_cell.angle_alpha   90.00
_cell.angle_beta   90.00
_cell.angle_gamma   90.00
#
_symmetry.space_group_name_H-M   'P 1'
#
loop_
_entity.id
_entity.type
_entity.pdbx_description
1 polymer ?
#
loop_
_entity_poly.entity_id
_entity_poly.type
_entity_poly.pdbx_seq_one_letter_code
_entity_poly.pdbx_strand_id
1 'polypeptide(L)'
;MTRNAMIDEWYPVGLASQRDADGRKTALMGEPIEVRLGEDGNAKVTGGNGRVLPACIRYGHVWASLGDPQKPLFAIPEADQPGRRLVDVGVVRVRCSPLRAVENFLDIAHFPFVHTDILGAEPHTEVQNYKVEIREDDDEVWATQVQFYQPQAAKSAQGGITTQYMYRVPAPTCSILYKTCPPRPGEWDVITLFVQPLAEDLCDVWPWMALFDDETPMTDLIHFQQTIFVQDRSILENQIPGLLPLDPGMEIPTRADLTSVAYRRWLKRHGYTYGAQLVAQ
;
A
#
# COMPACT_ATOMS: atom_id res chain seq x y z
N MET A 1 13.81 19.92 16.51
CA MET A 1 13.16 19.14 15.45
C MET A 1 11.90 18.55 16.05
N THR A 2 10.73 18.87 15.48
CA THR A 2 9.47 18.25 15.87
C THR A 2 9.61 16.74 15.66
N ARG A 3 9.26 15.94 16.67
CA ARG A 3 9.21 14.47 16.55
C ARG A 3 8.33 14.15 15.34
N ASN A 4 8.86 13.41 14.36
CA ASN A 4 8.11 13.02 13.18
C ASN A 4 6.97 12.10 13.62
N ALA A 5 5.71 12.49 13.38
CA ALA A 5 4.54 11.74 13.84
C ALA A 5 4.50 10.30 13.28
N MET A 6 5.15 10.08 12.13
CA MET A 6 5.25 8.76 11.52
C MET A 6 5.98 7.74 12.39
N ILE A 7 6.88 8.13 13.31
CA ILE A 7 7.61 7.13 14.12
C ILE A 7 6.69 6.33 15.03
N ASP A 8 5.53 6.88 15.37
CA ASP A 8 4.53 6.26 16.24
C ASP A 8 3.52 5.40 15.45
N GLU A 9 3.69 5.24 14.13
CA GLU A 9 2.82 4.40 13.30
C GLU A 9 3.36 2.97 13.14
N TRP A 10 2.52 2.09 12.59
CA TRP A 10 2.87 0.69 12.30
C TRP A 10 3.36 0.51 10.86
N TYR A 11 4.48 -0.19 10.70
CA TYR A 11 5.08 -0.47 9.39
C TYR A 11 5.37 -1.96 9.21
N PRO A 12 5.18 -2.52 8.01
CA PRO A 12 5.67 -3.87 7.72
C PRO A 12 7.20 -3.86 7.77
N VAL A 13 7.81 -4.89 8.35
CA VAL A 13 9.27 -5.04 8.43
C VAL A 13 9.78 -6.40 7.96
N GLY A 14 8.86 -7.28 7.58
CA GLY A 14 9.14 -8.59 7.02
C GLY A 14 7.89 -9.46 6.91
N LEU A 15 8.04 -10.63 6.31
CA LEU A 15 6.98 -11.64 6.27
C LEU A 15 7.08 -12.58 7.46
N ALA A 16 5.95 -12.96 8.04
CA ALA A 16 5.89 -13.95 9.12
C ALA A 16 6.26 -15.37 8.64
N SER A 17 6.18 -15.61 7.33
CA SER A 17 6.63 -16.86 6.69
C SER A 17 8.15 -16.95 6.54
N GLN A 18 8.88 -15.82 6.61
CA GLN A 18 10.34 -15.78 6.47
C GLN A 18 11.03 -16.01 7.83
N ARG A 19 11.31 -17.28 8.14
CA ARG A 19 11.98 -17.72 9.37
C ARG A 19 13.50 -17.83 9.19
N ASP A 20 14.15 -16.69 8.97
CA ASP A 20 15.62 -16.64 8.88
C ASP A 20 16.23 -17.03 10.24
N ALA A 21 17.11 -18.04 10.26
CA ALA A 21 17.72 -18.56 11.49
C ALA A 21 18.51 -17.49 12.26
N ASP A 22 19.15 -16.57 11.54
CA ASP A 22 19.93 -15.45 12.10
C ASP A 22 19.08 -14.18 12.30
N GLY A 23 17.78 -14.24 12.02
CA GLY A 23 16.91 -13.08 11.93
C GLY A 23 17.11 -12.26 10.65
N ARG A 24 16.10 -11.46 10.32
CA ARG A 24 16.13 -10.51 9.20
C ARG A 24 16.68 -9.18 9.68
N LYS A 25 17.79 -8.74 9.10
CA LYS A 25 18.35 -7.39 9.30
C LYS A 25 17.82 -6.45 8.23
N THR A 26 17.24 -5.33 8.63
CA THR A 26 16.68 -4.31 7.74
C THR A 26 16.75 -2.93 8.39
N ALA A 27 16.04 -1.95 7.86
CA ALA A 27 15.93 -0.61 8.44
C ALA A 27 14.48 -0.12 8.43
N LEU A 28 14.16 0.82 9.31
CA LEU A 28 12.90 1.54 9.29
C LEU A 28 13.21 3.03 9.51
N MET A 29 12.83 3.87 8.55
CA MET A 29 13.15 5.31 8.52
C MET A 29 14.64 5.63 8.76
N GLY A 30 15.54 4.83 8.21
CA GLY A 30 16.99 4.96 8.38
C GLY A 30 17.54 4.29 9.65
N GLU A 31 16.69 3.90 10.60
CA GLU A 31 17.11 3.20 11.81
C GLU A 31 17.31 1.70 11.55
N PRO A 32 18.51 1.13 11.77
CA PRO A 32 18.71 -0.31 11.65
C PRO A 32 17.83 -1.07 12.64
N ILE A 33 17.17 -2.12 12.17
CA ILE A 33 16.36 -3.03 12.99
C ILE A 33 16.67 -4.49 12.66
N GLU A 34 16.48 -5.35 13.65
CA GLU A 34 16.57 -6.79 13.53
C GLU A 34 15.24 -7.43 13.90
N VAL A 35 14.70 -8.23 12.99
CA VAL A 35 13.43 -8.96 13.13
C VAL A 35 13.74 -10.43 13.36
N ARG A 36 13.27 -10.99 14.46
CA ARG A 36 13.35 -12.43 14.77
C ARG A 36 11.98 -12.99 15.05
N LEU A 37 11.70 -14.16 14.49
CA LEU A 37 10.50 -14.93 14.77
C LEU A 37 10.83 -16.00 15.81
N GLY A 38 10.14 -15.99 16.93
CA GLY A 38 10.25 -17.01 17.96
C GLY A 38 9.57 -18.33 17.56
N GLU A 39 9.95 -19.41 18.21
CA GLU A 39 9.29 -20.72 18.05
C GLU A 39 7.83 -20.70 18.53
N ASP A 40 7.51 -19.78 19.44
CA ASP A 40 6.15 -19.49 19.93
C ASP A 40 5.27 -18.77 18.91
N GLY A 41 5.81 -18.45 17.72
CA GLY A 41 5.11 -17.75 16.66
C GLY A 41 5.05 -16.24 16.86
N ASN A 42 5.68 -15.68 17.89
CA ASN A 42 5.73 -14.23 18.10
C ASN A 42 6.91 -13.59 17.38
N ALA A 43 6.75 -12.34 16.96
CA ALA A 43 7.84 -11.55 16.41
C ALA A 43 8.50 -10.70 17.50
N LYS A 44 9.83 -10.70 17.53
CA LYS A 44 10.64 -9.76 18.30
C LYS A 44 11.39 -8.86 17.33
N VAL A 45 11.16 -7.55 17.43
CA VAL A 45 11.88 -6.54 16.65
C VAL A 45 12.74 -5.71 17.59
N THR A 46 14.02 -5.55 17.25
CA THR A 46 15.00 -4.80 18.07
C THR A 46 15.64 -3.71 17.23
N GLY A 47 15.70 -2.48 17.75
CA GLY A 47 16.40 -1.37 17.11
C GLY A 47 17.93 -1.46 17.27
N GLY A 48 18.67 -0.68 16.49
CA GLY A 48 20.14 -0.68 16.49
C GLY A 48 20.79 -0.35 17.84
N ASN A 49 20.05 0.28 18.76
CA ASN A 49 20.48 0.54 20.14
C ASN A 49 20.17 -0.61 21.13
N GLY A 50 19.65 -1.74 20.64
CA GLY A 50 19.25 -2.89 21.47
C GLY A 50 17.86 -2.78 22.10
N ARG A 51 17.13 -1.68 21.88
CA ARG A 51 15.76 -1.51 22.40
C ARG A 51 14.80 -2.44 21.66
N VAL A 52 13.97 -3.17 22.41
CA VAL A 52 12.85 -3.93 21.83
C VAL A 52 11.76 -2.94 21.42
N LEU A 53 11.33 -3.04 20.16
CA LEU A 53 10.30 -2.20 19.57
C LEU A 53 8.92 -2.85 19.71
N PRO A 54 7.83 -2.06 19.77
CA PRO A 54 6.48 -2.58 19.60
C PRO A 54 6.39 -3.38 18.31
N ALA A 55 5.88 -4.61 18.39
CA ALA A 55 5.77 -5.51 17.25
C ALA A 55 4.52 -6.38 17.35
N CYS A 56 3.95 -6.73 16.20
CA CYS A 56 2.87 -7.71 16.11
C CYS A 56 2.93 -8.45 14.76
N ILE A 57 2.18 -9.55 14.64
CA ILE A 57 2.01 -10.27 13.38
C ILE A 57 0.56 -10.13 12.94
N ARG A 58 0.34 -9.63 11.72
CA ARG A 58 -0.98 -9.53 11.11
C ARG A 58 -0.86 -9.48 9.59
N TYR A 59 -1.86 -10.00 8.89
CA TYR A 59 -1.92 -10.02 7.42
C TYR A 59 -0.69 -10.67 6.78
N GLY A 60 -0.12 -11.72 7.39
CA GLY A 60 1.09 -12.39 6.88
C GLY A 60 2.41 -11.64 7.14
N HIS A 61 2.36 -10.45 7.74
CA HIS A 61 3.52 -9.59 7.95
C HIS A 61 3.88 -9.44 9.42
N VAL A 62 5.17 -9.22 9.69
CA VAL A 62 5.65 -8.65 10.94
C VAL A 62 5.54 -7.14 10.83
N TRP A 63 4.85 -6.53 11.78
CA TRP A 63 4.70 -5.09 11.90
C TRP A 63 5.53 -4.58 13.07
N ALA A 64 6.09 -3.38 12.94
CA ALA A 64 6.80 -2.70 14.01
C ALA A 64 6.55 -1.19 14.00
N SER A 65 6.78 -0.57 15.16
CA SER A 65 6.81 0.89 15.32
C SER A 65 8.14 1.33 15.93
N LEU A 66 8.69 2.48 15.51
CA LEU A 66 9.90 3.05 16.12
C LEU A 66 9.60 3.77 17.43
N GLY A 67 8.34 4.12 17.67
CA GLY A 67 7.90 4.94 18.77
C GLY A 67 6.96 4.20 19.70
N ASP A 68 5.87 4.87 20.08
CA ASP A 68 4.82 4.38 20.95
C ASP A 68 3.46 4.51 20.24
N PRO A 69 3.01 3.46 19.53
CA PRO A 69 1.80 3.52 18.72
C PRO A 69 0.55 3.66 19.60
N GLN A 70 -0.17 4.77 19.41
CA GLN A 70 -1.36 5.10 20.21
C GLN A 70 -2.62 4.35 19.75
N LYS A 71 -2.62 3.85 18.51
CA LYS A 71 -3.69 3.04 17.92
C LYS A 71 -3.19 1.61 17.65
N PRO A 72 -4.06 0.59 17.74
CA PRO A 72 -3.72 -0.73 17.23
C PRO A 72 -3.52 -0.67 15.70
N LEU A 73 -2.89 -1.69 15.13
CA LEU A 73 -2.85 -1.86 13.69
C LEU A 73 -4.29 -1.90 13.13
N PHE A 74 -4.51 -1.18 12.03
CA PHE A 74 -5.82 -1.07 11.38
C PHE A 74 -6.41 -2.45 11.01
N ALA A 75 -7.73 -2.56 11.06
CA ALA A 75 -8.45 -3.79 10.75
C ALA A 75 -8.72 -3.94 9.25
N ILE A 76 -8.53 -5.14 8.69
CA ILE A 76 -9.04 -5.59 7.39
C ILE A 76 -9.96 -6.78 7.67
N PRO A 77 -11.27 -6.57 7.91
CA PRO A 77 -12.18 -7.65 8.31
C PRO A 77 -12.21 -8.82 7.31
N GLU A 78 -12.05 -8.53 6.02
CA GLU A 78 -12.01 -9.53 4.95
C GLU A 78 -10.83 -10.50 5.12
N ALA A 79 -9.73 -10.10 5.78
CA ALA A 79 -8.61 -11.00 6.06
C ALA A 79 -8.99 -12.15 7.01
N ASP A 80 -9.99 -11.94 7.86
CA ASP A 80 -10.48 -12.91 8.84
C ASP A 80 -11.70 -13.69 8.32
N GLN A 81 -12.17 -13.37 7.10
CA GLN A 81 -13.34 -14.01 6.50
C GLN A 81 -13.04 -15.45 6.04
N PRO A 82 -13.85 -16.45 6.42
CA PRO A 82 -13.62 -17.83 6.02
C PRO A 82 -13.63 -18.04 4.49
N GLY A 83 -12.75 -18.91 4.02
CA GLY A 83 -12.64 -19.26 2.60
C GLY A 83 -11.82 -18.27 1.77
N ARG A 84 -11.20 -17.27 2.40
CA ARG A 84 -10.23 -16.39 1.74
C ARG A 84 -8.89 -17.09 1.55
N ARG A 85 -8.30 -16.88 0.38
CA ARG A 85 -6.88 -17.15 0.17
C ARG A 85 -6.11 -15.89 0.44
N LEU A 86 -5.19 -15.97 1.41
CA LEU A 86 -4.28 -14.91 1.75
C LEU A 86 -2.99 -15.11 0.93
N VAL A 87 -2.56 -14.08 0.21
CA VAL A 87 -1.44 -14.15 -0.73
C VAL A 87 -0.37 -13.15 -0.32
N ASP A 88 0.74 -13.68 0.18
CA ASP A 88 1.97 -12.92 0.38
C ASP A 88 2.70 -12.82 -0.97
N VAL A 89 2.69 -11.65 -1.61
CA VAL A 89 3.24 -11.47 -2.97
C VAL A 89 4.77 -11.39 -2.96
N GLY A 90 5.35 -11.11 -1.80
CA GLY A 90 6.78 -10.86 -1.63
C GLY A 90 7.08 -9.37 -1.52
N VAL A 91 8.36 -9.02 -1.65
CA VAL A 91 8.85 -7.65 -1.51
C VAL A 91 9.45 -7.15 -2.80
N VAL A 92 9.17 -5.89 -3.12
CA VAL A 92 9.84 -5.16 -4.19
C VAL A 92 10.46 -3.90 -3.60
N ARG A 93 11.78 -3.77 -3.72
CA ARG A 93 12.50 -2.55 -3.35
C ARG A 93 12.38 -1.52 -4.46
N VAL A 94 11.95 -0.31 -4.10
CA VAL A 94 11.75 0.80 -5.04
C VAL A 94 12.49 2.04 -4.54
N ARG A 95 13.24 2.68 -5.43
CA ARG A 95 13.91 3.97 -5.14
C ARG A 95 12.94 5.13 -5.39
N CYS A 96 11.98 5.28 -4.49
CA CYS A 96 11.07 6.42 -4.48
C CYS A 96 10.65 6.72 -3.04
N SER A 97 10.01 7.88 -2.85
CA SER A 97 9.35 8.17 -1.57
C SER A 97 8.30 7.10 -1.23
N PRO A 98 8.26 6.63 0.02
CA PRO A 98 7.22 5.70 0.48
C PRO A 98 5.81 6.29 0.31
N LEU A 99 5.68 7.62 0.34
CA LEU A 99 4.41 8.31 0.13
C LEU A 99 4.03 8.37 -1.36
N ARG A 100 5.01 8.47 -2.27
CA ARG A 100 4.78 8.35 -3.73
C ARG A 100 4.36 6.94 -4.11
N ALA A 101 4.92 5.91 -3.46
CA ALA A 101 4.48 4.53 -3.68
C ALA A 101 2.99 4.33 -3.32
N VAL A 102 2.54 4.89 -2.20
CA VAL A 102 1.11 4.89 -1.85
C VAL A 102 0.28 5.69 -2.86
N GLU A 103 0.72 6.90 -3.22
CA GLU A 103 -0.01 7.75 -4.15
C GLU A 103 -0.20 7.12 -5.54
N ASN A 104 0.84 6.48 -6.09
CA ASN A 104 0.75 5.75 -7.36
C ASN A 104 -0.30 4.63 -7.32
N PHE A 105 -0.46 3.95 -6.19
CA PHE A 105 -1.50 2.91 -6.04
C PHE A 105 -2.92 3.49 -5.95
N LEU A 106 -3.06 4.75 -5.53
CA LEU A 106 -4.33 5.47 -5.45
C LEU A 106 -4.72 6.13 -6.78
N ASP A 107 -3.74 6.35 -7.65
CA ASP A 107 -3.95 6.86 -9.01
C ASP A 107 -4.55 5.75 -9.89
N ILE A 108 -5.64 6.07 -10.57
CA ILE A 108 -6.30 5.17 -11.52
C ILE A 108 -6.25 5.72 -12.94
N ALA A 109 -5.85 6.99 -13.10
CA ALA A 109 -5.75 7.64 -14.40
C ALA A 109 -4.62 7.06 -15.23
N HIS A 110 -3.59 6.48 -14.59
CA HIS A 110 -2.47 5.85 -15.28
C HIS A 110 -2.78 4.47 -15.85
N PHE A 111 -3.88 3.83 -15.44
CA PHE A 111 -4.19 2.44 -15.81
C PHE A 111 -4.13 2.15 -17.32
N PRO A 112 -4.74 2.95 -18.21
CA PRO A 112 -4.71 2.68 -19.65
C PRO A 112 -3.34 2.86 -20.28
N PHE A 113 -2.47 3.63 -19.65
CA PHE A 113 -1.18 4.07 -20.22
C PHE A 113 0.00 3.24 -19.72
N VAL A 114 -0.03 2.81 -18.46
CA VAL A 114 1.06 2.04 -17.83
C VAL A 114 0.74 0.55 -17.81
N HIS A 115 -0.53 0.21 -17.58
CA HIS A 115 -1.00 -1.18 -17.45
C HIS A 115 -1.91 -1.55 -18.63
N THR A 116 -1.51 -1.13 -19.83
CA THR A 116 -2.25 -1.36 -21.07
C THR A 116 -2.59 -2.84 -21.23
N ASP A 117 -3.83 -3.12 -21.60
CA ASP A 117 -4.44 -4.44 -21.76
C ASP A 117 -4.55 -5.30 -20.49
N ILE A 118 -4.16 -4.75 -19.33
CA ILE A 118 -4.33 -5.39 -18.01
C ILE A 118 -5.39 -4.62 -17.20
N LEU A 119 -5.05 -3.41 -16.75
CA LEU A 119 -5.93 -2.62 -15.87
C LEU A 119 -6.75 -1.57 -16.62
N GLY A 120 -6.34 -1.20 -17.82
CA GLY A 120 -7.04 -0.27 -18.71
C GLY A 120 -6.53 -0.42 -20.15
N ALA A 121 -7.22 0.19 -21.11
CA ALA A 121 -6.77 0.23 -22.50
C ALA A 121 -7.39 1.42 -23.24
N GLU A 122 -6.68 1.95 -24.24
CA GLU A 122 -7.25 2.92 -25.17
C GLU A 122 -8.35 2.25 -26.05
N PRO A 123 -9.43 2.98 -26.41
CA PRO A 123 -9.71 4.39 -26.14
C PRO A 123 -10.43 4.66 -24.80
N HIS A 124 -10.56 3.66 -23.92
CA HIS A 124 -11.27 3.78 -22.64
C HIS A 124 -10.37 4.36 -21.54
N THR A 125 -10.12 5.67 -21.61
CA THR A 125 -9.19 6.37 -20.71
C THR A 125 -9.85 7.26 -19.65
N GLU A 126 -11.18 7.43 -19.71
CA GLU A 126 -11.89 8.35 -18.84
C GLU A 126 -12.02 7.80 -17.41
N VAL A 127 -11.51 8.55 -16.44
CA VAL A 127 -11.81 8.36 -15.02
C VAL A 127 -13.16 9.01 -14.71
N GLN A 128 -14.17 8.18 -14.39
CA GLN A 128 -15.50 8.66 -14.02
C GLN A 128 -15.47 9.43 -12.69
N ASN A 129 -16.49 10.25 -12.44
CA ASN A 129 -16.63 10.93 -11.16
C ASN A 129 -16.81 9.92 -10.02
N TYR A 130 -16.02 10.07 -8.97
CA TYR A 130 -16.08 9.28 -7.75
C TYR A 130 -16.06 10.19 -6.51
N LYS A 131 -16.32 9.62 -5.33
CA LYS A 131 -16.37 10.37 -4.08
C LYS A 131 -15.12 10.12 -3.26
N VAL A 132 -14.61 11.18 -2.64
CA VAL A 132 -13.48 11.11 -1.71
C VAL A 132 -13.82 11.84 -0.43
N GLU A 133 -13.49 11.22 0.69
CA GLU A 133 -13.67 11.79 2.03
C GLU A 133 -12.51 11.42 2.94
N ILE A 134 -12.25 12.27 3.93
CA ILE A 134 -11.44 11.93 5.10
C ILE A 134 -12.46 11.64 6.19
N ARG A 135 -12.56 10.38 6.62
CA ARG A 135 -13.48 9.97 7.69
C ARG A 135 -12.83 10.29 9.03
N GLU A 136 -13.37 11.28 9.74
CA GLU A 136 -12.78 11.76 11.00
C GLU A 136 -12.86 10.71 12.13
N ASP A 137 -13.91 9.90 12.16
CA ASP A 137 -14.11 8.88 13.20
C ASP A 137 -13.08 7.74 13.10
N ASP A 138 -12.76 7.32 11.88
CA ASP A 138 -11.76 6.29 11.59
C ASP A 138 -10.34 6.88 11.46
N ASP A 139 -10.27 8.18 11.14
CA ASP A 139 -9.05 8.91 10.76
C ASP A 139 -8.36 8.32 9.52
N GLU A 140 -9.13 8.14 8.45
CA GLU A 140 -8.68 7.49 7.22
C GLU A 140 -9.17 8.23 5.97
N VAL A 141 -8.45 8.06 4.86
CA VAL A 141 -8.91 8.54 3.54
C VAL A 141 -9.66 7.45 2.82
N TRP A 142 -10.85 7.76 2.31
CA TRP A 142 -11.69 6.83 1.56
C TRP A 142 -12.05 7.40 0.20
N ALA A 143 -11.87 6.60 -0.85
CA ALA A 143 -12.44 6.85 -2.16
C ALA A 143 -13.47 5.77 -2.50
N THR A 144 -14.68 6.18 -2.82
CA THR A 144 -15.84 5.30 -3.04
C THR A 144 -16.51 5.61 -4.37
N GLN A 145 -17.35 4.67 -4.84
CA GLN A 145 -18.04 4.78 -6.13
C GLN A 145 -17.08 4.91 -7.32
N VAL A 146 -15.87 4.39 -7.16
CA VAL A 146 -14.88 4.36 -8.24
C VAL A 146 -15.29 3.25 -9.21
N GLN A 147 -15.39 3.58 -10.49
CA GLN A 147 -15.72 2.65 -11.56
C GLN A 147 -14.72 2.81 -12.68
N PHE A 148 -14.19 1.70 -13.18
CA PHE A 148 -13.24 1.72 -14.28
C PHE A 148 -13.46 0.52 -15.20
N TYR A 149 -13.36 0.75 -16.50
CA TYR A 149 -13.40 -0.34 -17.47
C TYR A 149 -12.06 -1.09 -17.47
N GLN A 150 -12.11 -2.40 -17.29
CA GLN A 150 -10.90 -3.22 -17.30
C GLN A 150 -10.99 -4.32 -18.35
N PRO A 151 -10.00 -4.43 -19.26
CA PRO A 151 -9.89 -5.57 -20.16
C PRO A 151 -9.73 -6.89 -19.41
N GLN A 152 -8.98 -6.89 -18.30
CA GLN A 152 -8.76 -8.06 -17.44
C GLN A 152 -8.98 -7.71 -15.96
N ALA A 153 -10.22 -7.87 -15.48
CA ALA A 153 -10.60 -7.50 -14.11
C ALA A 153 -10.05 -8.45 -13.02
N ALA A 154 -9.79 -9.71 -13.35
CA ALA A 154 -9.12 -10.67 -12.48
C ALA A 154 -8.41 -11.69 -13.36
N LYS A 155 -7.48 -12.47 -12.81
CA LYS A 155 -6.87 -13.58 -13.57
C LYS A 155 -7.93 -14.60 -14.02
N SER A 156 -9.00 -14.76 -13.24
CA SER A 156 -10.15 -15.62 -13.54
C SER A 156 -11.19 -14.98 -14.48
N ALA A 157 -11.10 -13.68 -14.81
CA ALA A 157 -12.12 -13.00 -15.60
C ALA A 157 -11.92 -13.21 -17.12
N GLN A 158 -13.03 -13.45 -17.84
CA GLN A 158 -13.05 -13.49 -19.31
C GLN A 158 -13.84 -12.29 -19.86
N GLY A 159 -13.20 -11.49 -20.73
CA GLY A 159 -13.79 -10.30 -21.33
C GLY A 159 -13.72 -9.05 -20.44
N GLY A 160 -13.81 -7.87 -21.07
CA GLY A 160 -13.74 -6.61 -20.36
C GLY A 160 -15.00 -6.30 -19.56
N ILE A 161 -14.86 -5.93 -18.30
CA ILE A 161 -15.97 -5.55 -17.41
C ILE A 161 -15.72 -4.21 -16.73
N THR A 162 -16.79 -3.46 -16.48
CA THR A 162 -16.72 -2.31 -15.57
C THR A 162 -16.58 -2.83 -14.15
N THR A 163 -15.42 -2.56 -13.57
CA THR A 163 -15.08 -2.98 -12.21
C THR A 163 -15.36 -1.86 -11.23
N GLN A 164 -15.98 -2.19 -10.10
CA GLN A 164 -16.12 -1.27 -8.99
C GLN A 164 -14.92 -1.36 -8.07
N TYR A 165 -14.51 -0.19 -7.59
CA TYR A 165 -13.40 -0.01 -6.69
C TYR A 165 -13.81 0.83 -5.49
N MET A 166 -13.14 0.55 -4.38
CA MET A 166 -13.09 1.41 -3.21
C MET A 166 -11.67 1.39 -2.66
N TYR A 167 -11.12 2.57 -2.39
CA TYR A 167 -9.80 2.73 -1.81
C TYR A 167 -9.91 3.25 -0.39
N ARG A 168 -8.97 2.79 0.44
CA ARG A 168 -8.83 3.18 1.84
C ARG A 168 -7.35 3.38 2.15
N VAL A 169 -7.02 4.47 2.84
CA VAL A 169 -5.68 4.75 3.38
C VAL A 169 -5.79 4.81 4.89
N PRO A 170 -5.47 3.71 5.60
CA PRO A 170 -5.59 3.64 7.06
C PRO A 170 -4.34 4.09 7.82
N ALA A 171 -3.21 4.24 7.13
CA ALA A 171 -1.92 4.62 7.70
C ALA A 171 -1.07 5.31 6.62
N PRO A 172 -0.07 6.14 6.98
CA PRO A 172 0.65 6.99 6.01
C PRO A 172 1.41 6.24 4.92
N THR A 173 1.72 4.96 5.11
CA THR A 173 2.42 4.16 4.09
C THR A 173 1.68 2.86 3.76
N CYS A 174 0.35 2.87 3.94
CA CYS A 174 -0.50 1.72 3.65
C CYS A 174 -1.71 2.14 2.82
N SER A 175 -2.06 1.35 1.81
CA SER A 175 -3.32 1.48 1.07
C SER A 175 -4.00 0.13 0.90
N ILE A 176 -5.33 0.16 0.86
CA ILE A 176 -6.19 -1.00 0.71
C ILE A 176 -7.15 -0.69 -0.45
N LEU A 177 -7.20 -1.61 -1.41
CA LEU A 177 -8.10 -1.63 -2.53
C LEU A 177 -9.11 -2.76 -2.35
N TYR A 178 -10.38 -2.39 -2.38
CA TYR A 178 -11.51 -3.30 -2.48
C TYR A 178 -11.96 -3.32 -3.93
N LYS A 179 -11.94 -4.49 -4.54
CA LYS A 179 -12.24 -4.71 -5.95
C LYS A 179 -13.40 -5.68 -6.10
N THR A 180 -14.28 -5.45 -7.07
CA THR A 180 -15.37 -6.39 -7.37
C THR A 180 -14.83 -7.82 -7.45
N CYS A 181 -15.43 -8.76 -6.73
CA CYS A 181 -15.07 -10.17 -6.75
C CYS A 181 -15.95 -10.93 -7.76
N PRO A 182 -15.46 -11.30 -8.96
CA PRO A 182 -16.29 -11.99 -9.94
C PRO A 182 -16.82 -13.36 -9.46
N PRO A 183 -16.03 -14.20 -8.76
CA PRO A 183 -16.52 -15.48 -8.26
C PRO A 183 -17.60 -15.39 -7.17
N ARG A 184 -17.68 -14.27 -6.43
CA ARG A 184 -18.66 -14.07 -5.35
C ARG A 184 -19.28 -12.67 -5.40
N PRO A 185 -20.36 -12.49 -6.18
CA PRO A 185 -21.07 -11.21 -6.24
C PRO A 185 -21.53 -10.72 -4.86
N GLY A 186 -21.23 -9.46 -4.55
CA GLY A 186 -21.53 -8.85 -3.24
C GLY A 186 -20.36 -8.88 -2.25
N GLU A 187 -19.31 -9.64 -2.55
CA GLU A 187 -18.05 -9.63 -1.81
C GLU A 187 -16.98 -8.78 -2.53
N TRP A 188 -15.97 -8.35 -1.78
CA TRP A 188 -14.82 -7.61 -2.31
C TRP A 188 -13.57 -8.48 -2.31
N ASP A 189 -12.83 -8.55 -3.41
CA ASP A 189 -11.42 -8.94 -3.36
C ASP A 189 -10.62 -7.80 -2.74
N VAL A 190 -9.67 -8.12 -1.87
CA VAL A 190 -8.84 -7.12 -1.19
C VAL A 190 -7.40 -7.23 -1.68
N ILE A 191 -6.85 -6.11 -2.11
CA ILE A 191 -5.46 -5.96 -2.52
C ILE A 191 -4.88 -4.80 -1.70
N THR A 192 -3.71 -4.99 -1.11
CA THR A 192 -3.07 -3.96 -0.28
C THR A 192 -1.68 -3.64 -0.79
N LEU A 193 -1.26 -2.42 -0.48
CA LEU A 193 0.11 -1.98 -0.58
C LEU A 193 0.59 -1.62 0.83
N PHE A 194 1.44 -2.44 1.43
CA PHE A 194 2.09 -2.10 2.69
C PHE A 194 3.52 -1.66 2.41
N VAL A 195 3.87 -0.43 2.76
CA VAL A 195 5.18 0.15 2.40
C VAL A 195 6.02 0.36 3.65
N GLN A 196 7.20 -0.24 3.66
CA GLN A 196 8.24 -0.06 4.66
C GLN A 196 9.16 1.08 4.21
N PRO A 197 9.16 2.24 4.87
CA PRO A 197 10.13 3.30 4.58
C PRO A 197 11.52 2.88 5.07
N LEU A 198 12.48 2.70 4.15
CA LEU A 198 13.88 2.41 4.50
C LEU A 198 14.69 3.71 4.62
N ALA A 199 14.43 4.65 3.72
CA ALA A 199 14.89 6.04 3.72
C ALA A 199 13.77 6.93 3.17
N GLU A 200 14.00 8.24 3.08
CA GLU A 200 13.00 9.17 2.53
C GLU A 200 12.71 8.95 1.04
N ASP A 201 13.66 8.34 0.30
CA ASP A 201 13.61 8.06 -1.13
C ASP A 201 13.84 6.57 -1.48
N LEU A 202 13.71 5.69 -0.47
CA LEU A 202 13.88 4.25 -0.64
C LEU A 202 12.89 3.50 0.24
N CYS A 203 12.14 2.59 -0.36
CA CYS A 203 11.19 1.76 0.38
C CYS A 203 11.17 0.31 -0.09
N ASP A 204 10.76 -0.57 0.82
CA ASP A 204 10.32 -1.93 0.50
C ASP A 204 8.80 -1.94 0.43
N VAL A 205 8.27 -2.38 -0.70
CA VAL A 205 6.83 -2.49 -0.93
C VAL A 205 6.42 -3.95 -0.82
N TRP A 206 5.41 -4.22 0.01
CA TRP A 206 4.90 -5.53 0.34
C TRP A 206 3.43 -5.64 -0.09
N PRO A 207 3.16 -6.04 -1.35
CA PRO A 207 1.80 -6.29 -1.78
C PRO A 207 1.23 -7.52 -1.09
N TRP A 208 -0.04 -7.46 -0.71
CA TRP A 208 -0.74 -8.56 -0.08
C TRP A 208 -2.18 -8.61 -0.56
N MET A 209 -2.76 -9.82 -0.65
CA MET A 209 -4.13 -9.98 -1.15
C MET A 209 -4.94 -10.94 -0.29
N ALA A 210 -6.24 -10.68 -0.17
CA ALA A 210 -7.24 -11.62 0.34
C ALA A 210 -8.33 -11.82 -0.72
N LEU A 211 -8.30 -12.98 -1.37
CA LEU A 211 -9.10 -13.25 -2.57
C LEU A 211 -10.06 -14.42 -2.35
N PHE A 212 -11.19 -14.40 -3.06
CA PHE A 212 -11.99 -15.59 -3.29
C PHE A 212 -11.69 -16.17 -4.67
N ASP A 213 -10.63 -16.98 -4.75
CA ASP A 213 -10.22 -17.64 -5.99
C ASP A 213 -9.74 -19.04 -5.63
N ASP A 214 -10.54 -20.09 -5.82
CA ASP A 214 -10.17 -21.45 -5.43
C ASP A 214 -9.39 -22.21 -6.54
N GLU A 215 -9.23 -21.61 -7.72
CA GLU A 215 -8.78 -22.31 -8.93
C GLU A 215 -7.36 -21.92 -9.34
N THR A 216 -7.01 -20.63 -9.23
CA THR A 216 -5.73 -20.11 -9.74
C THR A 216 -4.55 -20.55 -8.88
N PRO A 217 -3.46 -21.09 -9.44
CA PRO A 217 -2.27 -21.43 -8.65
C PRO A 217 -1.71 -20.24 -7.86
N MET A 218 -1.11 -20.48 -6.69
CA MET A 218 -0.57 -19.40 -5.85
C MET A 218 0.52 -18.58 -6.58
N THR A 219 1.43 -19.27 -7.27
CA THR A 219 2.50 -18.67 -8.08
C THR A 219 1.95 -17.73 -9.15
N ASP A 220 0.80 -18.07 -9.68
CA ASP A 220 0.14 -17.39 -10.77
C ASP A 220 -0.53 -16.09 -10.32
N LEU A 221 -1.06 -16.06 -9.09
CA LEU A 221 -1.57 -14.86 -8.43
C LEU A 221 -0.42 -13.92 -8.07
N ILE A 222 0.67 -14.45 -7.51
CA ILE A 222 1.87 -13.69 -7.16
C ILE A 222 2.48 -13.04 -8.40
N HIS A 223 2.71 -13.82 -9.47
CA HIS A 223 3.31 -13.33 -10.70
C HIS A 223 2.46 -12.24 -11.36
N PHE A 224 1.12 -12.38 -11.34
CA PHE A 224 0.23 -11.37 -11.90
C PHE A 224 0.38 -10.02 -11.17
N GLN A 225 0.35 -10.04 -9.82
CA GLN A 225 0.50 -8.83 -9.03
C GLN A 225 1.90 -8.21 -9.17
N GLN A 226 2.95 -9.03 -9.22
CA GLN A 226 4.32 -8.55 -9.45
C GLN A 226 4.48 -7.93 -10.84
N THR A 227 3.83 -8.47 -11.88
CA THR A 227 3.88 -7.92 -13.24
C THR A 227 3.34 -6.50 -13.28
N ILE A 228 2.16 -6.28 -12.69
CA ILE A 228 1.54 -4.95 -12.59
C ILE A 228 2.48 -3.99 -11.85
N PHE A 229 2.97 -4.39 -10.68
CA PHE A 229 3.80 -3.52 -9.85
C PHE A 229 5.14 -3.13 -10.50
N VAL A 230 5.75 -4.05 -11.25
CA VAL A 230 7.01 -3.76 -11.96
C VAL A 230 6.83 -2.75 -13.10
N GLN A 231 5.63 -2.67 -13.70
CA GLN A 231 5.32 -1.61 -14.68
C GLN A 231 5.36 -0.23 -14.02
N ASP A 232 4.76 -0.08 -12.83
CA ASP A 232 4.76 1.16 -12.04
C ASP A 232 6.16 1.58 -11.58
N ARG A 233 7.02 0.60 -11.25
CA ARG A 233 8.36 0.85 -10.70
C ARG A 233 9.16 1.83 -11.56
N SER A 234 9.08 1.71 -12.89
CA SER A 234 9.80 2.59 -13.80
C SER A 234 9.33 4.05 -13.69
N ILE A 235 8.04 4.30 -13.48
CA ILE A 235 7.47 5.63 -13.28
C ILE A 235 7.90 6.17 -11.92
N LEU A 236 7.71 5.37 -10.86
CA LEU A 236 8.05 5.74 -9.48
C LEU A 236 9.50 6.17 -9.31
N GLU A 237 10.45 5.43 -9.88
CA GLU A 237 11.89 5.71 -9.75
C GLU A 237 12.35 6.91 -10.59
N ASN A 238 11.50 7.44 -11.48
CA ASN A 238 11.82 8.57 -12.36
C ASN A 238 11.02 9.85 -12.04
N GLN A 239 10.17 9.85 -11.01
CA GLN A 239 9.47 11.06 -10.55
C GLN A 239 10.47 12.08 -9.97
N ILE A 240 10.39 13.33 -10.45
CA ILE A 240 11.20 14.46 -9.97
C ILE A 240 10.27 15.59 -9.55
N PRO A 241 10.35 16.09 -8.31
CA PRO A 241 11.25 15.67 -7.24
C PRO A 241 10.90 14.27 -6.68
N GLY A 242 11.93 13.56 -6.18
CA GLY A 242 11.78 12.18 -5.69
C GLY A 242 11.00 12.04 -4.39
N LEU A 243 10.89 13.11 -3.59
CA LEU A 243 10.02 13.19 -2.41
C LEU A 243 8.63 13.66 -2.82
N LEU A 244 7.59 13.32 -2.04
CA LEU A 244 6.20 13.70 -2.35
C LEU A 244 5.94 15.18 -2.01
N PRO A 245 5.61 16.07 -2.97
CA PRO A 245 5.28 17.45 -2.67
C PRO A 245 3.93 17.56 -1.97
N LEU A 246 3.93 18.10 -0.74
CA LEU A 246 2.68 18.38 0.00
C LEU A 246 2.20 19.83 -0.15
N ASP A 247 2.98 20.67 -0.84
CA ASP A 247 2.56 22.02 -1.23
C ASP A 247 1.68 21.93 -2.49
N PRO A 248 0.41 22.36 -2.44
CA PRO A 248 -0.49 22.36 -3.60
C PRO A 248 0.03 23.16 -4.81
N GLY A 249 0.99 24.08 -4.63
CA GLY A 249 1.54 24.88 -5.73
C GLY A 249 2.60 24.17 -6.59
N MET A 250 3.11 23.01 -6.15
CA MET A 250 4.23 22.32 -6.82
C MET A 250 3.81 21.40 -7.96
N GLU A 251 2.59 20.87 -7.93
CA GLU A 251 2.04 19.98 -8.94
C GLU A 251 0.60 20.40 -9.28
N ILE A 252 0.13 20.07 -10.48
CA ILE A 252 -1.18 20.52 -10.99
C ILE A 252 -2.17 19.36 -10.95
N PRO A 253 -3.04 19.25 -9.92
CA PRO A 253 -4.04 18.20 -9.87
C PRO A 253 -5.21 18.48 -10.81
N THR A 254 -5.80 17.41 -11.31
CA THR A 254 -7.04 17.37 -12.10
C THR A 254 -8.17 16.73 -11.31
N ARG A 255 -9.35 16.58 -11.92
CA ARG A 255 -10.49 15.89 -11.30
C ARG A 255 -10.26 14.40 -11.08
N ALA A 256 -9.35 13.77 -11.83
CA ALA A 256 -9.03 12.36 -11.62
C ALA A 256 -8.22 12.15 -10.32
N ASP A 257 -7.58 13.20 -9.81
CA ASP A 257 -6.60 13.14 -8.71
C ASP A 257 -7.20 13.40 -7.32
N LEU A 258 -8.53 13.31 -7.17
CA LEU A 258 -9.22 13.63 -5.92
C LEU A 258 -8.69 12.81 -4.73
N THR A 259 -8.40 11.52 -4.93
CA THR A 259 -7.83 10.66 -3.87
C THR A 259 -6.46 11.14 -3.45
N SER A 260 -5.57 11.42 -4.41
CA SER A 260 -4.21 11.91 -4.18
C SER A 260 -4.22 13.25 -3.42
N VAL A 261 -5.10 14.18 -3.82
CA VAL A 261 -5.28 15.46 -3.12
C VAL A 261 -5.75 15.28 -1.68
N ALA A 262 -6.71 14.37 -1.44
CA ALA A 262 -7.20 14.09 -0.09
C ALA A 262 -6.12 13.43 0.77
N TYR A 263 -5.36 12.49 0.21
CA TYR A 263 -4.23 11.84 0.86
C TYR A 263 -3.16 12.85 1.29
N ARG A 264 -2.71 13.74 0.39
CA ARG A 264 -1.75 14.80 0.75
C ARG A 264 -2.27 15.73 1.85
N ARG A 265 -3.55 16.09 1.81
CA ARG A 265 -4.19 16.90 2.86
C ARG A 265 -4.19 16.18 4.20
N TRP A 266 -4.51 14.88 4.19
CA TRP A 266 -4.51 14.04 5.38
C TRP A 266 -3.11 13.87 5.98
N LEU A 267 -2.09 13.62 5.16
CA LEU A 267 -0.67 13.59 5.58
C LEU A 267 -0.25 14.90 6.25
N LYS A 268 -0.58 16.05 5.62
CA LYS A 268 -0.23 17.38 6.14
C LYS A 268 -0.91 17.67 7.47
N ARG A 269 -2.17 17.24 7.65
CA ARG A 269 -2.92 17.41 8.90
C ARG A 269 -2.24 16.69 10.07
N HIS A 270 -1.71 15.51 9.83
CA HIS A 270 -1.05 14.69 10.86
C HIS A 270 0.42 15.01 11.07
N GLY A 271 1.02 15.82 10.20
CA GLY A 271 2.47 16.03 10.21
C GLY A 271 3.23 14.75 9.81
N TYR A 272 2.66 13.96 8.91
CA TYR A 272 3.34 12.81 8.31
C TYR A 272 4.28 13.29 7.19
N THR A 273 5.53 13.52 7.54
CA THR A 273 6.48 14.25 6.70
C THR A 273 7.70 13.43 6.26
N TYR A 274 7.86 12.18 6.72
CA TYR A 274 8.98 11.34 6.28
C TYR A 274 8.81 10.96 4.80
N GLY A 275 9.74 11.35 3.95
CA GLY A 275 9.60 11.15 2.49
C GLY A 275 8.71 12.18 1.79
N ALA A 276 8.33 13.26 2.49
CA ALA A 276 7.59 14.39 1.94
C ALA A 276 8.51 15.59 1.67
N GLN A 277 8.17 16.39 0.68
CA GLN A 277 8.78 17.70 0.45
C GLN A 277 7.85 18.81 0.98
N LEU A 278 8.32 19.51 2.01
CA LEU A 278 7.63 20.64 2.64
C LEU A 278 8.27 21.95 2.18
N VAL A 279 7.86 22.43 0.99
CA VAL A 279 8.34 23.68 0.35
C VAL A 279 9.82 23.62 -0.10
N ALA A 280 10.10 24.17 -1.28
CA ALA A 280 11.47 24.44 -1.73
C ALA A 280 12.08 25.58 -0.89
N GLN A 281 13.29 25.39 -0.37
CA GLN A 281 14.12 26.52 0.08
C GLN A 281 14.54 27.37 -1.11
#